data_AF-A0AAU8L8G5-F1
#
_entry.id   AF-A0AAU8L8G5-F1
#
_cell.length_a   1.000
_cell.length_b   1.000
_cell.length_c   1.000
_cell.angle_alpha   90.00
_cell.angle_beta   90.00
_cell.angle_gamma   90.00
#
_symmetry.space_group_name_H-M   'P 1'
#
loop_
_entity.id
_entity.type
_entity.pdbx_description
1 polymer ?
#
loop_
_entity_poly.entity_id
_entity_poly.type
_entity_poly.pdbx_seq_one_letter_code
_entity_poly.pdbx_strand_id
1 'polypeptide(L)'
;MEELIPVLVIVGAVAFVMIKQIGNITQRLDRVHDADAFERYAKFSAIIQEHVRAMKQSIDSSKQVALRTYMLIDESQETYALEQLSDMIRKLVFFETMTARQKNPQEIEAELFEILNALEQFLKTYCKEGEAQSEKLRESLMVAYEALANEEV
;
A
#
# COMPACT_ATOMS: atom_id res chain seq x y z
N MET A 1 13.95 -2.34 -32.15
CA MET A 1 14.10 -1.71 -30.83
C MET A 1 12.72 -1.24 -30.45
N GLU A 2 11.92 -2.14 -29.92
CA GLU A 2 10.49 -1.93 -29.67
C GLU A 2 10.25 -2.08 -28.17
N GLU A 3 9.78 -0.98 -27.59
CA GLU A 3 8.98 -0.88 -26.37
C GLU A 3 9.38 -1.74 -25.16
N LEU A 4 10.54 -1.39 -24.59
CA LEU A 4 10.78 -1.57 -23.16
C LEU A 4 10.59 -0.22 -22.49
N ILE A 5 9.34 0.24 -22.34
CA ILE A 5 9.02 1.12 -21.20
C ILE A 5 8.86 0.15 -20.03
N PRO A 6 9.88 0.00 -19.19
CA PRO A 6 9.92 -1.08 -18.21
C PRO A 6 9.00 -0.70 -17.05
N VAL A 7 8.07 -1.62 -16.74
CA VAL A 7 7.57 -2.14 -15.43
C VAL A 7 8.10 -1.50 -14.12
N LEU A 8 8.38 -0.19 -14.09
CA LEU A 8 8.99 0.56 -12.98
C LEU A 8 8.23 1.86 -12.65
N VAL A 9 7.04 2.07 -13.21
CA VAL A 9 6.36 3.38 -13.15
C VAL A 9 5.33 3.48 -12.01
N ILE A 10 4.87 2.36 -11.45
CA ILE A 10 3.70 2.33 -10.54
C ILE A 10 4.12 2.55 -9.07
N VAL A 11 5.03 1.73 -8.51
CA VAL A 11 5.65 1.97 -7.19
C VAL A 11 6.33 3.34 -7.15
N GLY A 12 6.95 3.74 -8.27
CA GLY A 12 7.63 5.02 -8.42
C GLY A 12 6.73 6.22 -8.20
N ALA A 13 5.46 6.19 -8.61
CA ALA A 13 4.55 7.34 -8.46
C ALA A 13 4.15 7.58 -7.00
N VAL A 14 3.75 6.52 -6.28
CA VAL A 14 3.43 6.61 -4.84
C VAL A 14 4.68 6.95 -4.04
N ALA A 15 5.83 6.38 -4.43
CA ALA A 15 7.11 6.72 -3.83
C ALA A 15 7.54 8.16 -4.04
N PHE A 16 7.36 8.64 -5.26
CA PHE A 16 7.66 10.00 -5.63
C PHE A 16 6.77 11.00 -4.89
N VAL A 17 5.48 10.69 -4.69
CA VAL A 17 4.59 11.56 -3.88
C VAL A 17 5.03 11.59 -2.42
N MET A 18 5.35 10.44 -1.82
CA MET A 18 5.89 10.39 -0.44
C MET A 18 7.19 11.22 -0.31
N ILE A 19 8.15 11.02 -1.23
CA ILE A 19 9.45 11.71 -1.22
C ILE A 19 9.32 13.22 -1.53
N LYS A 20 8.49 13.62 -2.51
CA LYS A 20 8.37 15.03 -2.92
C LYS A 20 7.70 15.90 -1.87
N GLN A 21 6.74 15.37 -1.13
CA GLN A 21 6.08 16.15 -0.09
C GLN A 21 7.07 16.51 1.02
N ILE A 22 8.02 15.64 1.37
CA ILE A 22 9.09 15.96 2.31
C ILE A 22 9.97 17.09 1.76
N GLY A 23 10.40 17.01 0.49
CA GLY A 23 11.26 18.04 -0.13
C GLY A 23 10.65 19.44 -0.16
N ASN A 24 9.33 19.56 -0.37
CA ASN A 24 8.61 20.84 -0.29
C ASN A 24 8.35 21.30 1.16
N ILE A 25 8.16 20.35 2.08
CA ILE A 25 8.03 20.60 3.52
C ILE A 25 9.38 21.05 4.12
N THR A 26 10.51 20.53 3.62
CA THR A 26 11.87 20.89 4.08
C THR A 26 12.20 22.38 3.85
N GLN A 27 11.55 23.04 2.88
CA GLN A 27 11.76 24.47 2.61
C GLN A 27 10.89 25.40 3.47
N ARG A 28 9.90 24.87 4.23
CA ARG A 28 9.00 25.68 5.06
C ARG A 28 9.07 25.41 6.57
N LEU A 29 9.81 24.39 7.00
CA LEU A 29 9.75 23.92 8.37
C LEU A 29 11.14 23.79 8.98
N ASP A 30 11.53 24.80 9.74
CA ASP A 30 12.57 24.58 10.75
C ASP A 30 12.04 23.81 11.96
N ARG A 31 10.71 23.61 12.16
CA ARG A 31 10.15 23.01 13.40
C ARG A 31 8.72 22.39 13.34
N VAL A 32 8.15 21.96 12.20
CA VAL A 32 6.90 21.16 12.24
C VAL A 32 7.24 19.66 12.24
N HIS A 33 7.62 19.24 13.44
CA HIS A 33 7.49 17.93 14.08
C HIS A 33 7.43 16.67 13.20
N ASP A 34 8.48 15.86 13.29
CA ASP A 34 8.51 14.44 12.85
C ASP A 34 7.30 13.62 13.32
N ALA A 35 6.66 14.02 14.44
CA ALA A 35 5.45 13.39 14.99
C ALA A 35 4.28 13.33 13.99
N ASP A 36 4.08 14.40 13.20
CA ASP A 36 2.96 14.48 12.25
C ASP A 36 3.20 13.53 11.06
N ALA A 37 4.46 13.38 10.62
CA ALA A 37 4.83 12.43 9.58
C ALA A 37 4.61 10.97 10.02
N PHE A 38 4.96 10.62 11.27
CA PHE A 38 4.72 9.28 11.81
C PHE A 38 3.23 8.96 11.94
N GLU A 39 2.43 9.91 12.42
CA GLU A 39 0.97 9.75 12.49
C GLU A 39 0.38 9.52 11.10
N ARG A 40 0.85 10.28 10.10
CA ARG A 40 0.42 10.11 8.71
C ARG A 40 0.79 8.74 8.15
N TYR A 41 2.00 8.25 8.42
CA TYR A 41 2.40 6.89 8.02
C TYR A 41 1.58 5.81 8.72
N ALA A 42 1.26 5.97 10.00
CA ALA A 42 0.40 5.04 10.73
C ALA A 42 -1.01 5.00 10.12
N LYS A 43 -1.64 6.17 9.90
CA LYS A 43 -2.95 6.28 9.23
C LYS A 43 -2.93 5.66 7.84
N PHE A 44 -1.89 5.93 7.06
CA PHE A 44 -1.76 5.36 5.72
C PHE A 44 -1.60 3.84 5.76
N SER A 45 -0.85 3.30 6.73
CA SER A 45 -0.73 1.85 6.91
C SER A 45 -2.08 1.19 7.20
N ALA A 46 -2.94 1.83 8.02
CA ALA A 46 -4.28 1.35 8.29
C ALA A 46 -5.15 1.34 7.02
N ILE A 47 -5.04 2.36 6.16
CA ILE A 47 -5.74 2.39 4.86
C ILE A 47 -5.29 1.22 3.99
N ILE A 48 -3.98 0.95 3.91
CA ILE A 48 -3.46 -0.20 3.16
C ILE A 48 -4.05 -1.50 3.75
N GLN A 49 -4.09 -1.66 5.08
CA GLN A 49 -4.66 -2.84 5.73
C GLN A 49 -6.10 -3.10 5.28
N GLU A 50 -6.93 -2.07 5.20
CA GLU A 50 -8.32 -2.21 4.76
C GLU A 50 -8.42 -2.71 3.31
N HIS A 51 -7.56 -2.22 2.42
CA HIS A 51 -7.47 -2.76 1.06
C HIS A 51 -7.06 -4.24 1.05
N VAL A 52 -6.04 -4.64 1.84
CA VAL A 52 -5.62 -6.04 1.94
C VAL A 52 -6.73 -6.93 2.52
N ARG A 53 -7.48 -6.43 3.52
CA ARG A 53 -8.64 -7.14 4.08
C ARG A 53 -9.76 -7.31 3.06
N ALA A 54 -10.06 -6.29 2.27
CA ALA A 54 -11.06 -6.36 1.20
C ALA A 54 -10.66 -7.36 0.11
N MET A 55 -9.38 -7.42 -0.26
CA MET A 55 -8.84 -8.45 -1.16
C MET A 55 -9.03 -9.84 -0.58
N LYS A 56 -8.64 -10.03 0.69
CA LYS A 56 -8.77 -11.32 1.38
C LYS A 56 -10.22 -11.78 1.41
N GLN A 57 -11.16 -10.90 1.76
CA GLN A 57 -12.59 -11.22 1.75
C GLN A 57 -13.12 -11.57 0.35
N SER A 58 -12.63 -10.90 -0.69
CA SER A 58 -13.04 -11.18 -2.08
C SER A 58 -12.53 -12.54 -2.57
N ILE A 59 -11.32 -12.93 -2.17
CA ILE A 59 -10.68 -14.18 -2.58
C ILE A 59 -11.18 -15.38 -1.78
N ASP A 60 -11.45 -15.21 -0.48
CA ASP A 60 -11.89 -16.29 0.42
C ASP A 60 -13.24 -16.87 -0.05
N SER A 61 -13.22 -18.08 -0.60
CA SER A 61 -14.41 -18.75 -1.14
C SER A 61 -15.44 -19.06 -0.05
N SER A 62 -15.01 -19.20 1.20
CA SER A 62 -15.88 -19.44 2.35
C SER A 62 -16.70 -18.21 2.75
N LYS A 63 -16.31 -17.01 2.32
CA LYS A 63 -17.05 -15.77 2.60
C LYS A 63 -18.15 -15.57 1.59
N GLN A 64 -19.35 -15.29 2.10
CA GLN A 64 -20.44 -14.77 1.29
C GLN A 64 -20.28 -13.25 1.19
N VAL A 65 -19.78 -12.80 0.05
CA VAL A 65 -19.65 -11.39 -0.31
C VAL A 65 -20.56 -11.07 -1.48
N ALA A 66 -21.27 -9.95 -1.41
CA ALA A 66 -22.22 -9.53 -2.43
C ALA A 66 -21.55 -9.26 -3.79
N LEU A 67 -20.28 -8.84 -3.76
CA LEU A 67 -19.45 -8.60 -4.94
C LEU A 67 -18.03 -9.08 -4.67
N ARG A 68 -17.48 -9.94 -5.54
CA ARG A 68 -16.06 -10.33 -5.51
C ARG A 68 -15.29 -9.44 -6.48
N THR A 69 -14.62 -8.42 -5.93
CA THR A 69 -13.81 -7.49 -6.73
C THR A 69 -12.50 -8.13 -7.20
N TYR A 70 -11.96 -9.05 -6.40
CA TYR A 70 -10.73 -9.78 -6.68
C TYR A 70 -11.05 -11.26 -6.87
N MET A 71 -10.48 -11.87 -7.91
CA MET A 71 -10.65 -13.29 -8.22
C MET A 71 -9.30 -13.87 -8.60
N LEU A 72 -9.00 -15.08 -8.14
CA LEU A 72 -7.75 -15.74 -8.47
C LEU A 72 -7.72 -16.23 -9.92
N ILE A 73 -6.52 -16.26 -10.50
CA ILE A 73 -6.25 -16.93 -11.79
C ILE A 73 -6.43 -18.44 -11.61
N ASP A 74 -5.85 -18.98 -10.54
CA ASP A 74 -5.93 -20.39 -10.15
C ASP A 74 -6.54 -20.51 -8.74
N GLU A 75 -7.76 -21.04 -8.67
CA GLU A 75 -8.51 -21.20 -7.41
C GLU A 75 -7.86 -22.22 -6.46
N SER A 76 -7.03 -23.14 -6.97
CA SER A 76 -6.31 -24.09 -6.11
C SER A 76 -5.25 -23.41 -5.22
N GLN A 77 -4.85 -22.18 -5.56
CA GLN A 77 -3.91 -21.37 -4.80
C GLN A 77 -4.56 -20.57 -3.68
N GLU A 78 -5.88 -20.70 -3.46
CA GLU A 78 -6.62 -19.88 -2.48
C GLU A 78 -5.98 -19.87 -1.10
N THR A 79 -5.69 -21.04 -0.53
CA THR A 79 -5.08 -21.15 0.80
C THR A 79 -3.75 -20.39 0.87
N TYR A 80 -2.90 -20.53 -0.15
CA TYR A 80 -1.62 -19.84 -0.21
C TYR A 80 -1.79 -18.33 -0.36
N ALA A 81 -2.68 -17.90 -1.25
CA ALA A 81 -2.98 -16.50 -1.47
C ALA A 81 -3.53 -15.81 -0.21
N LEU A 82 -4.42 -16.49 0.52
CA LEU A 82 -4.97 -16.01 1.79
C LEU A 82 -3.90 -15.89 2.88
N GLU A 83 -2.92 -16.80 2.92
CA GLU A 83 -1.81 -16.71 3.86
C GLU A 83 -0.90 -15.53 3.54
N GLN A 84 -0.55 -15.31 2.26
CA GLN A 84 0.25 -14.16 1.82
C GLN A 84 -0.40 -12.83 2.21
N LEU A 85 -1.72 -12.70 1.99
CA LEU A 85 -2.48 -11.51 2.42
C LEU A 85 -2.51 -11.38 3.96
N SER A 86 -2.56 -12.49 4.69
CA SER A 86 -2.51 -12.49 6.15
C SER A 86 -1.14 -12.07 6.68
N ASP A 87 -0.05 -12.51 6.06
CA ASP A 87 1.31 -12.07 6.33
C ASP A 87 1.45 -10.55 6.12
N MET A 88 0.90 -10.00 5.03
CA MET A 88 0.93 -8.57 4.76
C MET A 88 0.15 -7.76 5.81
N ILE A 89 -1.05 -8.22 6.20
CA ILE A 89 -1.81 -7.58 7.29
C ILE A 89 -1.00 -7.61 8.59
N ARG A 90 -0.38 -8.74 8.94
CA ARG A 90 0.46 -8.85 10.15
C ARG A 90 1.63 -7.87 10.11
N LYS A 91 2.29 -7.71 8.96
CA LYS A 91 3.35 -6.71 8.77
C LYS A 91 2.85 -5.28 8.93
N LEU A 92 1.68 -4.95 8.36
CA LEU A 92 1.10 -3.61 8.48
C LEU A 92 0.63 -3.28 9.91
N VAL A 93 0.05 -4.23 10.63
CA VAL A 93 -0.30 -4.05 12.05
C VAL A 93 0.96 -3.84 12.88
N PHE A 94 2.00 -4.65 12.62
CA PHE A 94 3.28 -4.47 13.30
C PHE A 94 3.88 -3.10 13.01
N PHE A 95 3.83 -2.67 11.74
CA PHE A 95 4.27 -1.37 11.30
C PHE A 95 3.56 -0.23 12.05
N GLU A 96 2.23 -0.25 12.14
CA GLU A 96 1.40 0.72 12.88
C GLU A 96 1.80 0.82 14.37
N THR A 97 2.03 -0.33 15.01
CA THR A 97 2.46 -0.37 16.42
C THR A 97 3.94 0.02 16.64
N MET A 98 4.79 -0.16 15.61
CA MET A 98 6.21 0.18 15.63
C MET A 98 6.49 1.64 15.29
N THR A 99 5.65 2.29 14.47
CA THR A 99 5.77 3.72 14.14
C THR A 99 5.73 4.58 15.42
N ALA A 100 5.00 4.13 16.44
CA ALA A 100 4.97 4.73 17.77
C ALA A 100 6.31 4.65 18.55
N ARG A 101 7.32 3.92 18.06
CA ARG A 101 8.59 3.64 18.76
C ARG A 101 9.86 4.22 18.09
N GLN A 102 9.73 5.23 17.23
CA GLN A 102 10.86 6.05 16.72
C GLN A 102 11.83 5.33 15.75
N LYS A 103 11.35 4.79 14.62
CA LYS A 103 12.22 4.56 13.45
C LYS A 103 12.51 5.89 12.74
N ASN A 104 13.60 5.98 12.00
CA ASN A 104 13.87 7.13 11.13
C ASN A 104 12.85 7.12 9.96
N PRO A 105 12.22 8.25 9.56
CA PRO A 105 11.21 8.27 8.50
C PRO A 105 11.59 7.52 7.20
N GLN A 106 12.86 7.49 6.80
CA GLN A 106 13.29 6.75 5.61
C GLN A 106 13.16 5.23 5.75
N GLU A 107 13.35 4.68 6.95
CA GLU A 107 13.18 3.23 7.18
C GLU A 107 11.70 2.84 7.12
N ILE A 108 10.83 3.71 7.62
CA ILE A 108 9.38 3.55 7.60
C ILE A 108 8.87 3.60 6.16
N GLU A 109 9.35 4.55 5.38
CA GLU A 109 9.06 4.63 3.95
C GLU A 109 9.52 3.36 3.23
N ALA A 110 10.75 2.91 3.46
CA ALA A 110 11.26 1.69 2.84
C ALA A 110 10.37 0.47 3.14
N GLU A 111 9.95 0.29 4.40
CA GLU A 111 9.05 -0.81 4.78
C GLU A 111 7.66 -0.70 4.14
N LEU A 112 7.09 0.51 4.06
CA LEU A 112 5.84 0.73 3.33
C LEU A 112 6.00 0.41 1.85
N PHE A 113 7.11 0.81 1.23
CA PHE A 113 7.39 0.50 -0.17
C PHE A 113 7.48 -1.00 -0.43
N GLU A 114 8.14 -1.74 0.45
CA GLU A 114 8.22 -3.19 0.33
C GLU A 114 6.83 -3.83 0.39
N ILE A 115 5.95 -3.35 1.27
CA ILE A 115 4.57 -3.86 1.37
C ILE A 115 3.76 -3.52 0.12
N LEU A 116 3.84 -2.27 -0.35
CA LEU A 116 3.15 -1.82 -1.56
C LEU A 116 3.61 -2.61 -2.80
N ASN A 117 4.91 -2.82 -2.94
CA ASN A 117 5.46 -3.63 -4.02
C ASN A 117 5.01 -5.10 -3.90
N ALA A 118 4.98 -5.66 -2.68
CA ALA A 118 4.49 -7.02 -2.48
C ALA A 118 3.00 -7.16 -2.84
N LEU A 119 2.18 -6.15 -2.57
CA LEU A 119 0.77 -6.11 -2.98
C LEU A 119 0.61 -6.04 -4.50
N GLU A 120 1.40 -5.19 -5.16
CA GLU A 120 1.43 -5.11 -6.63
C GLU A 120 1.80 -6.47 -7.24
N GLN A 121 2.88 -7.09 -6.76
CA GLN A 121 3.31 -8.40 -7.23
C GLN A 121 2.26 -9.48 -6.96
N PHE A 122 1.60 -9.44 -5.80
CA PHE A 122 0.52 -10.36 -5.47
C PHE A 122 -0.63 -10.26 -6.49
N LEU A 123 -1.10 -9.04 -6.77
CA LEU A 123 -2.19 -8.82 -7.72
C LEU A 123 -1.82 -9.32 -9.12
N LYS A 124 -0.65 -8.93 -9.62
CA LYS A 124 -0.17 -9.32 -10.95
C LYS A 124 0.06 -10.82 -11.11
N THR A 125 0.46 -11.49 -10.03
CA THR A 125 0.80 -12.92 -10.05
C THR A 125 -0.43 -13.80 -9.86
N TYR A 126 -1.32 -13.43 -8.94
CA TYR A 126 -2.38 -14.34 -8.47
C TYR A 126 -3.78 -13.93 -8.92
N CYS A 127 -4.03 -12.66 -9.29
CA CYS A 127 -5.37 -12.17 -9.56
C CYS A 127 -5.68 -12.00 -11.06
N LYS A 128 -6.91 -12.33 -11.45
CA LYS A 128 -7.47 -12.01 -12.76
C LYS A 128 -7.51 -10.50 -12.93
N GLU A 129 -7.09 -10.01 -14.10
CA GLU A 129 -6.93 -8.57 -14.36
C GLU A 129 -5.98 -7.88 -13.36
N GLY A 130 -4.99 -8.61 -12.85
CA GLY A 130 -4.07 -8.14 -11.81
C GLY A 130 -3.40 -6.80 -12.12
N GLU A 131 -3.05 -6.54 -13.39
CA GLU A 131 -2.48 -5.25 -13.81
C GLU A 131 -3.48 -4.09 -13.60
N ALA A 132 -4.73 -4.26 -14.04
CA ALA A 132 -5.77 -3.25 -13.90
C ALA A 132 -6.18 -3.06 -12.43
N GLN A 133 -6.20 -4.14 -11.65
CA GLN A 133 -6.45 -4.08 -10.21
C GLN A 133 -5.32 -3.39 -9.46
N SER A 134 -4.07 -3.63 -9.85
CA SER A 134 -2.90 -2.96 -9.30
C SER A 134 -2.95 -1.46 -9.58
N GLU A 135 -3.34 -1.06 -10.78
CA GLU A 135 -3.44 0.35 -11.14
C GLU A 135 -4.55 1.06 -10.35
N LYS A 136 -5.73 0.45 -10.24
CA LYS A 136 -6.81 0.98 -9.39
C LYS A 136 -6.40 1.11 -7.92
N LEU A 137 -5.67 0.11 -7.40
CA LEU A 137 -5.14 0.18 -6.04
C LEU A 137 -4.16 1.35 -5.91
N ARG A 138 -3.24 1.52 -6.86
CA ARG A 138 -2.28 2.64 -6.86
C ARG A 138 -2.99 3.98 -6.82
N GLU A 139 -3.96 4.19 -7.71
CA GLU A 139 -4.74 5.44 -7.76
C GLU A 139 -5.47 5.70 -6.45
N SER A 140 -6.14 4.68 -5.89
CA SER A 140 -6.85 4.77 -4.62
C SER A 140 -5.90 5.14 -3.47
N LEU A 141 -4.73 4.50 -3.38
CA LEU A 141 -3.75 4.76 -2.34
C LEU A 141 -3.10 6.14 -2.49
N MET A 142 -2.86 6.59 -3.72
CA MET A 142 -2.34 7.94 -3.99
C MET A 142 -3.33 9.01 -3.50
N VAL A 143 -4.61 8.89 -3.88
CA VAL A 143 -5.67 9.81 -3.44
C VAL A 143 -5.82 9.79 -1.91
N ALA A 144 -5.80 8.60 -1.31
CA ALA A 144 -5.88 8.46 0.14
C ALA A 144 -4.71 9.13 0.87
N TYR A 145 -3.48 8.95 0.37
CA TYR A 145 -2.30 9.57 0.96
C TYR A 145 -2.32 11.10 0.82
N GLU A 146 -2.75 11.61 -0.33
CA GLU A 146 -2.92 13.06 -0.55
C GLU A 146 -4.00 13.65 0.37
N ALA A 147 -5.11 12.93 0.60
CA ALA A 147 -6.15 13.36 1.52
C ALA A 147 -5.63 13.50 2.96
N LEU A 148 -4.81 12.55 3.42
CA LEU A 148 -4.16 12.62 4.73
C LEU A 148 -3.24 13.84 4.88
N ALA A 149 -2.66 14.35 3.79
CA ALA A 149 -1.85 15.56 3.81
C ALA A 149 -2.69 16.86 3.84
N ASN A 150 -3.96 16.80 3.43
CA ASN A 150 -4.88 17.94 3.39
C ASN A 150 -5.80 18.04 4.62
N GLU A 151 -5.91 16.99 5.43
CA GLU A 151 -6.62 17.01 6.73
C GLU A 151 -5.91 17.87 7.81
N GLU A 152 -4.70 18.37 7.53
CA GLU A 152 -3.91 19.24 8.41
C GLU A 152 -4.14 20.75 8.18
N VAL A 153 -5.20 21.15 7.46
CA VAL A 153 -5.58 22.57 7.21
C VAL A 153 -6.84 22.97 7.98
#